data_AF-A0AAW8CJC3-F1
#
_entry.id   AF-A0AAW8CJC3-F1
#
_cell.length_a   1.000
_cell.length_b   1.000
_cell.length_c   1.000
_cell.angle_alpha   90.00
_cell.angle_beta   90.00
_cell.angle_gamma   90.00
#
_symmetry.space_group_name_H-M   'P 1'
#
loop_
_entity.id
_entity.type
_entity.pdbx_description
1 polymer ?
#
loop_
_entity_poly.entity_id
_entity_poly.type
_entity_poly.pdbx_seq_one_letter_code
_entity_poly.pdbx_strand_id
1 'polypeptide(L)'
;MTEYKMVSYWTSGMENETPEKIYEDDGFILIAGYYNHKHNYKNQKALGIHWNGNYPNSHGILSPCVIPEKVRTAMLTGLLQQAIIDNDKEKMTSLNKAIHFFID
;
A
#
# COMPACT_ATOMS: atom_id res chain seq x y z
N MET A 1 -16.78 -4.35 -30.27
CA MET A 1 -15.60 -3.73 -29.63
C MET A 1 -15.82 -3.82 -28.14
N THR A 2 -14.94 -4.48 -27.41
CA THR A 2 -15.05 -4.62 -25.95
C THR A 2 -14.80 -3.25 -25.32
N GLU A 3 -15.81 -2.69 -24.64
CA GLU A 3 -15.66 -1.48 -23.85
C GLU A 3 -14.59 -1.70 -22.77
N TYR A 4 -13.60 -0.81 -22.70
CA TYR A 4 -12.63 -0.81 -21.62
C TYR A 4 -13.35 -0.45 -20.32
N LYS A 5 -13.61 -1.46 -19.48
CA LYS A 5 -14.16 -1.25 -18.14
C LYS A 5 -13.06 -0.65 -17.26
N MET A 6 -13.32 0.50 -16.64
CA MET A 6 -12.34 1.19 -15.82
C MET A 6 -11.87 0.31 -14.65
N VAL A 7 -10.56 0.12 -14.56
CA VAL A 7 -9.88 -0.75 -13.60
C VAL A 7 -8.93 0.14 -12.79
N SER A 8 -9.09 0.20 -11.47
CA SER A 8 -8.02 0.77 -10.61
C SER A 8 -7.06 -0.35 -10.24
N TYR A 9 -5.75 -0.11 -10.30
CA TYR A 9 -4.74 -1.16 -10.10
C TYR A 9 -3.40 -0.61 -9.60
N TRP A 10 -2.63 -1.48 -8.95
CA TRP A 10 -1.22 -1.22 -8.63
C TRP A 10 -0.36 -1.34 -9.88
N THR A 11 0.48 -0.35 -10.13
CA THR A 11 1.38 -0.33 -11.29
C THR A 11 2.77 -0.84 -10.97
N SER A 12 3.24 -0.62 -9.73
CA SER A 12 4.56 -1.03 -9.24
C SER A 12 4.66 -0.87 -7.72
N GLY A 13 5.71 -1.40 -7.13
CA GLY A 13 6.13 -1.17 -5.74
C GLY A 13 6.98 0.08 -5.57
N MET A 14 7.64 0.15 -4.41
CA MET A 14 8.57 1.24 -4.11
C MET A 14 9.86 1.09 -4.93
N GLU A 15 10.35 -0.15 -5.05
CA GLU A 15 11.56 -0.54 -5.79
C GLU A 15 11.30 -1.69 -6.79
N ASN A 16 10.16 -2.37 -6.69
CA ASN A 16 9.85 -3.59 -7.45
C ASN A 16 8.68 -3.40 -8.43
N GLU A 17 8.44 -4.40 -9.30
CA GLU A 17 7.31 -4.40 -10.26
C GLU A 17 5.94 -4.64 -9.60
N THR A 18 5.90 -4.99 -8.31
CA THR A 18 4.66 -5.27 -7.56
C THR A 18 4.63 -4.47 -6.25
N PRO A 19 3.44 -4.10 -5.74
CA PRO A 19 3.34 -3.37 -4.47
C PRO A 19 3.99 -4.16 -3.33
N GLU A 20 4.78 -3.47 -2.53
CA GLU A 20 5.60 -4.10 -1.49
C GLU A 20 4.84 -4.20 -0.18
N LYS A 21 4.94 -5.35 0.49
CA LYS A 21 4.46 -5.52 1.87
C LYS A 21 5.37 -4.76 2.82
N ILE A 22 4.80 -3.83 3.58
CA ILE A 22 5.56 -2.97 4.50
C ILE A 22 5.25 -3.23 5.98
N TYR A 23 4.15 -3.91 6.26
CA TYR A 23 3.72 -4.27 7.61
C TYR A 23 2.80 -5.50 7.53
N GLU A 24 2.95 -6.42 8.47
CA GLU A 24 2.05 -7.55 8.67
C GLU A 24 1.81 -7.75 10.17
N ASP A 25 0.54 -7.90 10.53
CA ASP A 25 0.10 -8.28 11.87
C ASP A 25 -1.19 -9.10 11.78
N ASP A 26 -1.14 -10.37 12.20
CA ASP A 26 -2.26 -11.32 12.18
C ASP A 26 -3.11 -11.30 10.89
N GLY A 27 -2.45 -11.31 9.73
CA GLY A 27 -3.11 -11.31 8.42
C GLY A 27 -3.60 -9.94 7.92
N PHE A 28 -3.48 -8.87 8.71
CA PHE A 28 -3.56 -7.49 8.24
C PHE A 28 -2.24 -7.09 7.62
N ILE A 29 -2.25 -6.81 6.31
CA ILE A 29 -1.03 -6.48 5.56
C ILE A 29 -1.18 -5.08 4.98
N LEU A 30 -0.19 -4.23 5.23
CA LEU A 30 -0.05 -2.97 4.51
C LEU A 30 0.88 -3.15 3.32
N ILE A 31 0.48 -2.58 2.19
CA ILE A 31 1.28 -2.54 0.97
C ILE A 31 1.51 -1.11 0.50
N ALA A 32 2.69 -0.83 -0.04
CA ALA A 32 3.05 0.46 -0.60
C ALA A 32 3.56 0.31 -2.03
N GLY A 33 3.23 1.31 -2.85
CA GLY A 33 3.64 1.36 -4.25
C GLY A 33 2.91 2.44 -5.02
N TYR A 34 2.89 2.30 -6.32
CA TYR A 34 2.20 3.19 -7.23
C TYR A 34 0.84 2.61 -7.62
N TYR A 35 -0.19 3.44 -7.53
CA TYR A 35 -1.56 3.07 -7.79
C TYR A 35 -2.18 4.01 -8.83
N ASN A 36 -2.83 3.42 -9.83
CA ASN A 36 -3.64 4.15 -10.79
C ASN A 36 -5.10 4.09 -10.36
N HIS A 37 -5.63 5.20 -9.87
CA HIS A 37 -7.03 5.33 -9.50
C HIS A 37 -7.83 5.89 -10.69
N LYS A 38 -8.79 5.10 -11.20
CA LYS A 38 -9.75 5.51 -12.25
C LYS A 38 -9.11 6.08 -13.54
N HIS A 39 -8.00 5.49 -14.01
CA HIS A 39 -7.25 6.00 -15.17
C HIS A 39 -6.85 7.47 -15.07
N ASN A 40 -6.57 7.97 -13.87
CA ASN A 40 -5.83 9.21 -13.78
C ASN A 40 -4.47 8.95 -14.43
N TYR A 41 -4.07 9.73 -15.45
CA TYR A 41 -2.84 9.50 -16.23
C TYR A 41 -1.55 9.57 -15.41
N LYS A 42 -1.65 9.80 -14.09
CA LYS A 42 -0.56 9.85 -13.14
C LYS A 42 -0.72 8.74 -12.11
N ASN A 43 0.25 7.83 -12.12
CA ASN A 43 0.41 6.86 -11.05
C ASN A 43 0.72 7.62 -9.75
N GLN A 44 -0.04 7.37 -8.70
CA GLN A 44 0.13 8.04 -7.41
C GLN A 44 0.74 7.06 -6.40
N LYS A 45 1.68 7.56 -5.60
CA LYS A 45 2.16 6.81 -4.44
C LYS A 45 0.97 6.57 -3.51
N ALA A 46 0.67 5.30 -3.24
CA ALA A 46 -0.45 4.90 -2.42
C ALA A 46 -0.02 3.92 -1.34
N LEU A 47 -0.64 4.06 -0.16
CA LEU A 47 -0.66 3.03 0.86
C LEU A 47 -1.99 2.31 0.72
N GLY A 48 -1.97 0.99 0.68
CA GLY A 48 -3.18 0.19 0.68
C GLY A 48 -3.13 -0.97 1.65
N ILE A 49 -4.29 -1.60 1.80
CA ILE A 49 -4.48 -2.75 2.67
C ILE A 49 -4.65 -4.00 1.80
N HIS A 50 -4.02 -5.07 2.25
CA HIS A 50 -4.16 -6.42 1.74
C HIS A 50 -4.50 -7.34 2.91
N TRP A 51 -5.24 -8.42 2.64
CA TRP A 51 -5.53 -9.49 3.59
C TRP A 51 -4.99 -10.79 3.00
N ASN A 52 -4.38 -11.65 3.82
CA ASN A 52 -3.94 -12.97 3.37
C ASN A 52 -5.15 -13.75 2.78
N GLY A 53 -5.24 -13.83 1.44
CA GLY A 53 -6.37 -14.45 0.73
C GLY A 53 -6.69 -13.83 -0.63
N ASN A 54 -7.85 -14.22 -1.19
CA ASN A 54 -8.31 -13.87 -2.54
C ASN A 54 -9.20 -12.60 -2.65
N TYR A 55 -9.04 -11.53 -1.86
CA TYR A 55 -9.96 -10.36 -1.94
C TYR A 55 -9.34 -8.99 -1.55
N PRO A 56 -9.92 -7.84 -1.98
CA PRO A 56 -11.18 -7.68 -2.70
C PRO A 56 -11.02 -7.45 -4.20
N ASN A 57 -11.61 -8.35 -4.99
CA ASN A 57 -11.80 -8.15 -6.42
C ASN A 57 -13.19 -7.52 -6.65
N SER A 58 -13.27 -6.31 -7.19
CA SER A 58 -14.51 -5.82 -7.82
C SER A 58 -14.49 -6.32 -9.26
N HIS A 59 -15.39 -7.22 -9.65
CA HIS A 59 -15.45 -7.76 -11.01
C HIS A 59 -14.14 -8.39 -11.54
N GLY A 60 -13.39 -9.10 -10.69
CA GLY A 60 -12.12 -9.71 -11.08
C GLY A 60 -10.91 -8.77 -11.09
N ILE A 61 -11.08 -7.55 -10.58
CA ILE A 61 -10.05 -6.51 -10.50
C ILE A 61 -9.72 -6.24 -9.04
N LEU A 62 -8.46 -6.42 -8.66
CA LEU A 62 -7.95 -6.09 -7.34
C LEU A 62 -8.22 -4.60 -7.05
N SER A 63 -9.16 -4.31 -6.16
CA SER A 63 -9.50 -2.94 -5.75
C SER A 63 -9.04 -2.74 -4.32
N PRO A 64 -7.74 -2.45 -4.10
CA PRO A 64 -7.21 -2.21 -2.77
C PRO A 64 -7.88 -0.98 -2.15
N CYS A 65 -8.16 -1.05 -0.85
CA CYS A 65 -8.52 0.13 -0.08
C CYS A 65 -7.28 1.03 -0.02
N VAL A 66 -7.35 2.22 -0.63
CA VAL A 66 -6.27 3.22 -0.56
C VAL A 66 -6.48 4.11 0.65
N ILE A 67 -5.46 4.24 1.48
CA ILE A 67 -5.50 5.04 2.71
C ILE A 67 -5.19 6.51 2.34
N PRO A 68 -6.06 7.48 2.69
CA PRO A 68 -5.84 8.89 2.43
C PRO A 68 -4.56 9.41 3.11
N GLU A 69 -3.91 10.39 2.49
CA GLU A 69 -2.60 10.94 2.90
C GLU A 69 -2.48 11.21 4.42
N LYS A 70 -3.40 11.99 5.00
CA LYS A 70 -3.33 12.32 6.44
C LYS A 70 -3.42 11.09 7.33
N VAL A 71 -4.29 10.14 6.96
CA VAL A 71 -4.49 8.89 7.71
C VAL A 71 -3.28 7.98 7.53
N ARG A 72 -2.73 7.89 6.31
CA ARG A 72 -1.51 7.14 6.00
C ARG A 72 -0.35 7.61 6.86
N THR A 73 -0.09 8.92 6.91
CA THR A 73 1.02 9.47 7.70
C THR A 73 0.84 9.16 9.18
N ALA A 74 -0.34 9.41 9.75
CA ALA A 74 -0.62 9.10 11.16
C ALA A 74 -0.45 7.60 11.47
N MET A 75 -0.94 6.74 10.58
CA MET A 75 -0.84 5.29 10.73
C MET A 75 0.61 4.82 10.69
N LEU A 76 1.39 5.21 9.68
CA LEU A 76 2.78 4.78 9.55
C LEU A 76 3.65 5.28 10.72
N THR A 77 3.45 6.51 11.19
CA THR A 77 4.16 7.04 12.36
C THR A 77 3.78 6.29 13.64
N GLY A 78 2.49 5.97 13.83
CA GLY A 78 2.04 5.18 14.98
C GLY A 78 2.63 3.77 14.97
N LEU A 79 2.62 3.10 13.82
CA LEU A 79 3.20 1.77 13.67
C LEU A 79 4.72 1.78 13.87
N LEU A 80 5.42 2.81 13.40
CA LEU A 80 6.86 2.97 13.61
C LEU A 80 7.16 3.14 15.11
N GLN A 81 6.38 3.98 15.80
CA GLN A 81 6.53 4.17 17.24
C GLN A 81 6.32 2.86 18.00
N GLN A 82 5.32 2.06 17.62
CA GLN A 82 5.10 0.74 18.20
C GLN A 82 6.30 -0.19 17.95
N ALA A 83 6.82 -0.25 16.72
CA ALA A 83 7.99 -1.06 16.38
C ALA A 83 9.25 -0.64 17.17
N ILE A 84 9.42 0.66 17.46
CA ILE A 84 10.49 1.17 18.33
C ILE A 84 10.31 0.67 19.77
N ILE A 85 9.10 0.76 20.32
CA ILE A 85 8.78 0.28 21.68
C ILE A 85 9.06 -1.22 21.79
N ASP A 86 8.71 -1.99 20.76
CA ASP A 86 8.88 -3.44 20.71
C ASP A 86 10.31 -3.87 20.32
N ASN A 87 11.19 -2.91 19.97
CA ASN A 87 12.54 -3.15 19.44
C ASN A 87 12.55 -4.08 18.20
N ASP A 88 11.51 -4.00 17.38
CA ASP A 88 11.34 -4.77 16.14
C ASP A 88 12.07 -4.07 14.98
N LYS A 89 13.35 -4.42 14.82
CA LYS A 89 14.24 -3.82 13.81
C LYS A 89 13.77 -4.05 12.37
N GLU A 90 13.09 -5.17 12.10
CA GLU A 90 12.60 -5.50 10.77
C GLU A 90 11.44 -4.58 10.40
N LYS A 91 10.43 -4.48 11.29
CA LYS A 91 9.31 -3.54 11.09
C LYS A 91 9.79 -2.09 11.04
N MET A 92 10.73 -1.69 11.89
CA MET A 92 11.33 -0.35 11.84
C MET A 92 11.95 -0.04 10.47
N THR A 93 12.73 -0.97 9.92
CA THR A 93 13.39 -0.79 8.62
C THR A 93 12.36 -0.66 7.50
N SER A 94 11.37 -1.55 7.47
CA SER A 94 10.32 -1.56 6.45
C SER A 94 9.43 -0.31 6.51
N LEU A 95 9.03 0.11 7.72
CA LEU A 95 8.19 1.30 7.92
C LEU A 95 8.95 2.59 7.60
N ASN A 96 10.24 2.70 7.96
CA ASN A 96 11.05 3.85 7.58
C ASN A 96 11.18 3.97 6.06
N LYS A 97 11.41 2.84 5.36
CA LYS A 97 11.43 2.79 3.90
C LYS A 97 10.11 3.31 3.30
N ALA A 98 8.98 2.84 3.84
CA ALA A 98 7.66 3.29 3.39
C ALA A 98 7.42 4.79 3.65
N ILE A 99 7.82 5.30 4.82
CA ILE A 99 7.68 6.73 5.16
C ILE A 99 8.51 7.58 4.20
N HIS A 100 9.78 7.22 3.96
CA HIS A 100 10.63 7.92 2.99
C HIS A 100 10.03 7.91 1.58
N PHE A 101 9.51 6.76 1.15
CA PHE A 101 8.84 6.65 -0.14
C PHE A 101 7.70 7.67 -0.31
N PHE A 102 6.94 8.01 0.73
CA PHE A 102 5.85 9.01 0.62
C PHE A 102 6.28 10.46 0.83
N ILE A 103 7.49 10.71 1.33
CA ILE A 103 8.05 12.06 1.52
C ILE A 103 8.75 12.54 0.25
N ASP A 104 9.45 11.64 -0.43
CA ASP A 104 10.10 11.88 -1.72
C ASP A 104 9.10 12.16 -2.86
#